data_AF-A0A9X4KZ79-F1
#
_entry.id   AF-A0A9X4KZ79-F1
#
_cell.length_a   1.000
_cell.length_b   1.000
_cell.length_c   1.000
_cell.angle_alpha   90.00
_cell.angle_beta   90.00
_cell.angle_gamma   90.00
#
_symmetry.space_group_name_H-M   'P 1'
#
loop_
_entity.id
_entity.type
_entity.pdbx_description
1 polymer ?
#
loop_
_entity_poly.entity_id
_entity_poly.type
_entity_poly.pdbx_seq_one_letter_code
_entity_poly.pdbx_strand_id
1 'polypeptide(L)'
;MPSNDESLKAARVEISGLPRKKGALQARIILPERESARHEGHEGPSYRWLTSDAKDGIYTPIAGAYYDVLPLSAAAVGRYVRCEAALVSGEERLVLTGEAIGPIADAEGNPNTDWLHDARYGISHHLLAEFMNRVAPIDDEKWRDGERWDEVIAGFDVDRYVEQVVESGAGFVILTLGQNSGYLLSPNATYDRIAGLQPGERASTRDLPLEIADALAPHGIKLILYVPANPPSKAHLEDGDNAINRAFDYPVEVAPSQETQAKWQAVIREWSDRYGEKLAGWWFDGMWFQEAYDDLTLPCNWYSLAGAAKSGNPSRIVAFNGGIFRDRLVNSRLEDYTAGETNEIGPLPPNGRWADEREGVQWFHWTFLGRFVTDLAGWGNTGLNWPTGELTDWVKSAIEMQGVIALDVHVNRFGHLDGEQREKLQAIKQAIRQGRVQA
;
A
#
# COMPACT_ATOMS: atom_id res chain seq x y z
N MET A 1 -26.10 -2.85 -41.82
CA MET A 1 -25.26 -3.97 -42.26
C MET A 1 -24.45 -4.39 -41.04
N PRO A 2 -24.30 -5.69 -40.73
CA PRO A 2 -23.47 -6.07 -39.59
C PRO A 2 -22.04 -5.67 -39.94
N SER A 3 -21.46 -4.77 -39.15
CA SER A 3 -20.02 -4.57 -39.15
C SER A 3 -19.46 -5.89 -38.62
N ASN A 4 -19.02 -6.71 -39.56
CA ASN A 4 -18.46 -8.03 -39.30
C ASN A 4 -16.97 -7.78 -39.06
N ASP A 5 -16.66 -7.09 -37.96
CA ASP A 5 -15.27 -6.92 -37.59
C ASP A 5 -14.76 -8.28 -37.11
N GLU A 6 -14.16 -9.02 -38.04
CA GLU A 6 -13.58 -10.35 -37.77
C GLU A 6 -12.47 -10.29 -36.70
N SER A 7 -11.98 -9.09 -36.36
CA SER A 7 -11.02 -8.82 -35.30
C SER A 7 -11.52 -9.23 -33.90
N LEU A 8 -12.84 -9.28 -33.67
CA LEU A 8 -13.40 -9.59 -32.34
C LEU A 8 -13.72 -11.09 -32.13
N LYS A 9 -13.71 -11.92 -33.18
CA LYS A 9 -14.10 -13.35 -33.09
C LYS A 9 -13.15 -14.20 -32.24
N ALA A 10 -11.92 -13.74 -31.98
CA ALA A 10 -10.92 -14.44 -31.17
C ALA A 10 -10.62 -13.77 -29.83
N ALA A 11 -11.37 -12.72 -29.47
CA ALA A 11 -11.21 -12.04 -28.20
C ALA A 11 -11.60 -12.97 -27.04
N ARG A 12 -10.80 -13.00 -25.98
CA ARG A 12 -11.04 -13.83 -24.79
C ARG A 12 -10.62 -13.13 -23.50
N VAL A 13 -11.12 -13.63 -22.37
CA VAL A 13 -10.65 -13.21 -21.04
C VAL A 13 -9.74 -14.29 -20.48
N GLU A 14 -8.50 -13.93 -20.21
CA GLU A 14 -7.56 -14.78 -19.49
C GLU A 14 -7.54 -14.39 -18.00
N ILE A 15 -7.59 -15.41 -17.14
CA ILE A 15 -7.52 -15.23 -15.68
C ILE A 15 -6.23 -15.86 -15.19
N SER A 16 -5.45 -15.08 -14.42
CA SER A 16 -4.16 -15.49 -13.84
C SER A 16 -4.10 -15.08 -12.37
N GLY A 17 -3.13 -15.58 -11.61
CA GLY A 17 -2.91 -15.19 -10.21
C GLY A 17 -2.93 -16.37 -9.25
N LEU A 18 -3.31 -16.10 -8.00
CA LEU A 18 -3.25 -17.05 -6.89
C LEU A 18 -4.66 -17.47 -6.45
N PRO A 19 -5.18 -18.64 -6.89
CA PRO A 19 -6.54 -19.09 -6.58
C PRO A 19 -6.64 -19.70 -5.16
N ARG A 20 -6.29 -18.91 -4.14
CA ARG A 20 -6.35 -19.29 -2.73
C ARG A 20 -6.76 -18.12 -1.83
N LYS A 21 -7.17 -18.40 -0.59
CA LYS A 21 -7.38 -17.39 0.46
C LYS A 21 -6.18 -16.43 0.54
N LYS A 22 -6.47 -15.12 0.62
CA LYS A 22 -5.54 -13.98 0.58
C LYS A 22 -4.74 -13.79 -0.72
N GLY A 23 -4.92 -14.67 -1.70
CA GLY A 23 -4.44 -14.46 -3.06
C GLY A 23 -5.28 -13.40 -3.80
N ALA A 24 -4.90 -13.13 -5.04
CA ALA A 24 -5.70 -12.33 -5.96
C ALA A 24 -5.67 -12.95 -7.36
N LEU A 25 -6.75 -12.75 -8.10
CA LEU A 25 -6.88 -13.10 -9.51
C LEU A 25 -6.91 -11.85 -10.37
N GLN A 26 -6.29 -11.91 -11.53
CA GLN A 26 -6.23 -10.84 -12.52
C GLN A 26 -6.88 -11.34 -13.81
N ALA A 27 -7.93 -10.66 -14.26
CA ALA A 27 -8.53 -10.81 -15.57
C ALA A 27 -7.84 -9.87 -16.57
N ARG A 28 -7.58 -10.36 -17.78
CA ARG A 28 -7.08 -9.56 -18.90
C ARG A 28 -7.84 -9.94 -20.17
N ILE A 29 -8.26 -8.93 -20.93
CA ILE A 29 -8.81 -9.14 -22.26
C ILE A 29 -7.66 -9.31 -23.25
N ILE A 30 -7.68 -10.41 -23.98
CA ILE A 30 -6.74 -10.68 -25.06
C ILE A 30 -7.47 -10.46 -26.38
N LEU A 31 -6.99 -9.51 -27.17
CA LEU A 31 -7.42 -9.26 -28.54
C LEU A 31 -6.45 -9.96 -29.50
N PRO A 32 -6.91 -10.52 -30.64
CA PRO A 32 -6.01 -11.09 -31.64
C PRO A 32 -5.07 -10.03 -32.22
N GLU A 33 -3.85 -10.43 -32.61
CA GLU A 33 -2.79 -9.54 -33.11
C GLU A 33 -3.20 -8.82 -34.41
N ARG A 34 -3.87 -7.68 -34.26
CA ARG A 34 -3.86 -6.50 -35.13
C ARG A 34 -4.78 -5.45 -34.50
N GLU A 35 -4.28 -4.81 -33.44
CA GLU A 35 -4.53 -3.41 -33.09
C GLU A 35 -3.96 -3.12 -31.68
N SER A 36 -2.64 -3.08 -31.60
CA SER A 36 -1.95 -2.36 -30.51
C SER A 36 -1.86 -0.86 -30.81
N ALA A 37 -2.78 -0.33 -31.60
CA ALA A 37 -2.95 1.12 -31.77
C ALA A 37 -3.72 1.62 -30.56
N ARG A 38 -3.11 2.55 -29.82
CA ARG A 38 -3.79 3.33 -28.78
C ARG A 38 -5.02 3.98 -29.41
N HIS A 39 -6.20 3.44 -29.16
CA HIS A 39 -7.44 4.03 -29.60
C HIS A 39 -7.85 5.09 -28.59
N GLU A 40 -7.56 6.35 -28.90
CA GLU A 40 -8.13 7.50 -28.21
C GLU A 40 -9.64 7.52 -28.49
N GLY A 41 -10.48 7.27 -27.48
CA GLY A 41 -11.94 7.41 -27.58
C GLY A 41 -12.80 6.27 -27.03
N HIS A 42 -12.24 5.17 -26.51
CA HIS A 42 -13.02 4.11 -25.85
C HIS A 42 -13.09 4.30 -24.34
N GLU A 43 -14.28 4.06 -23.76
CA GLU A 43 -14.37 3.73 -22.34
C GLU A 43 -13.57 2.45 -22.09
N GLY A 44 -12.71 2.45 -21.06
CA GLY A 44 -11.94 1.27 -20.69
C GLY A 44 -12.86 0.06 -20.41
N PRO A 45 -12.34 -1.18 -20.50
CA PRO A 45 -13.15 -2.36 -20.25
C PRO A 45 -13.76 -2.34 -18.85
N SER A 46 -15.02 -2.76 -18.76
CA SER A 46 -15.68 -3.01 -17.47
C SER A 46 -15.58 -4.48 -17.12
N TYR A 47 -15.43 -4.79 -15.83
CA TYR A 47 -15.28 -6.16 -15.33
C TYR A 47 -16.40 -6.47 -14.35
N ARG A 48 -16.74 -7.75 -14.24
CA ARG A 48 -17.66 -8.28 -13.24
C ARG A 48 -17.25 -9.69 -12.87
N TRP A 49 -16.90 -9.89 -11.61
CA TRP A 49 -16.60 -11.23 -11.10
C TRP A 49 -17.86 -11.95 -10.65
N LEU A 50 -17.90 -13.25 -10.93
CA LEU A 50 -19.00 -14.14 -10.55
C LEU A 50 -18.47 -15.34 -9.77
N THR A 51 -19.33 -15.93 -8.96
CA THR A 51 -19.00 -17.09 -8.12
C THR A 51 -20.05 -18.20 -8.24
N SER A 52 -19.63 -19.46 -8.10
CA SER A 52 -20.51 -20.64 -8.05
C SER A 52 -20.01 -21.71 -7.06
N ASP A 53 -20.89 -22.61 -6.63
CA ASP A 53 -20.53 -23.79 -5.82
C ASP A 53 -19.90 -24.91 -6.66
N ALA A 54 -20.08 -24.88 -7.98
CA ALA A 54 -19.58 -25.90 -8.90
C ALA A 54 -19.00 -25.29 -10.16
N LYS A 55 -18.01 -25.95 -10.77
CA LYS A 55 -17.32 -25.50 -11.99
C LYS A 55 -18.28 -25.20 -13.15
N ASP A 56 -19.26 -26.08 -13.35
CA ASP A 56 -20.27 -25.96 -14.42
C ASP A 56 -21.64 -25.52 -13.85
N GLY A 57 -21.63 -24.85 -12.70
CA GLY A 57 -22.84 -24.41 -11.98
C GLY A 57 -23.40 -23.08 -12.46
N ILE A 58 -24.41 -22.60 -11.74
CA ILE A 58 -24.95 -21.25 -11.93
C ILE A 58 -24.01 -20.25 -11.25
N TYR A 59 -23.54 -19.28 -12.02
CA TYR A 59 -22.67 -18.20 -11.54
C TYR A 59 -23.49 -16.97 -11.17
N THR A 60 -23.29 -16.47 -9.97
CA THR A 60 -23.91 -15.23 -9.48
C THR A 60 -22.86 -14.15 -9.28
N PRO A 61 -23.18 -12.85 -9.52
CA PRO A 61 -22.22 -11.77 -9.29
C PRO A 61 -21.69 -11.75 -7.86
N ILE A 62 -20.40 -11.46 -7.71
CA ILE A 62 -19.79 -11.07 -6.43
C ILE A 62 -20.03 -9.57 -6.28
N ALA A 63 -20.79 -9.17 -5.26
CA ALA A 63 -21.08 -7.76 -5.01
C ALA A 63 -19.77 -6.96 -4.83
N GLY A 64 -19.66 -5.84 -5.54
CA GLY A 64 -18.54 -4.89 -5.43
C GLY A 64 -17.31 -5.24 -6.27
N ALA A 65 -17.23 -6.45 -6.84
CA ALA A 65 -16.06 -6.90 -7.59
C ALA A 65 -16.16 -6.54 -9.09
N TYR A 66 -15.95 -5.25 -9.38
CA TYR A 66 -16.12 -4.66 -10.73
C TYR A 66 -14.82 -4.28 -11.46
N TYR A 67 -13.68 -4.67 -10.89
CA TYR A 67 -12.35 -4.39 -11.45
C TYR A 67 -11.72 -5.67 -11.99
N ASP A 68 -10.65 -5.49 -12.75
CA ASP A 68 -9.88 -6.57 -13.36
C ASP A 68 -9.09 -7.42 -12.34
N VAL A 69 -8.90 -6.92 -11.11
CA VAL A 69 -8.33 -7.67 -9.98
C VAL A 69 -9.43 -8.08 -9.00
N LEU A 70 -9.44 -9.36 -8.62
CA LEU A 70 -10.25 -9.91 -7.54
C LEU A 70 -9.36 -10.40 -6.39
N PRO A 71 -9.19 -9.59 -5.32
CA PRO A 71 -8.67 -10.07 -4.05
C PRO A 71 -9.59 -11.14 -3.43
N LEU A 72 -9.01 -12.20 -2.85
CA LEU A 72 -9.75 -13.34 -2.30
C LEU A 72 -9.67 -13.37 -0.76
N SER A 73 -10.83 -13.44 -0.11
CA SER A 73 -10.96 -13.63 1.35
C SER A 73 -11.33 -15.07 1.70
N ALA A 74 -11.47 -15.38 3.00
CA ALA A 74 -11.93 -16.70 3.43
C ALA A 74 -13.33 -17.06 2.85
N ALA A 75 -14.14 -16.05 2.53
CA ALA A 75 -15.47 -16.24 1.92
C ALA A 75 -15.42 -16.86 0.51
N ALA A 76 -14.28 -16.80 -0.18
CA ALA A 76 -14.12 -17.39 -1.50
C ALA A 76 -13.73 -18.89 -1.44
N VAL A 77 -13.24 -19.38 -0.30
CA VAL A 77 -12.74 -20.75 -0.15
C VAL A 77 -13.81 -21.79 -0.55
N GLY A 78 -13.42 -22.77 -1.36
CA GLY A 78 -14.29 -23.81 -1.88
C GLY A 78 -15.15 -23.41 -3.07
N ARG A 79 -15.22 -22.11 -3.40
CA ARG A 79 -16.02 -21.59 -4.52
C ARG A 79 -15.27 -21.66 -5.83
N TYR A 80 -15.98 -21.67 -6.95
CA TYR A 80 -15.43 -21.37 -8.26
C TYR A 80 -15.73 -19.91 -8.61
N VAL A 81 -14.83 -19.25 -9.31
CA VAL A 81 -14.99 -17.87 -9.77
C VAL A 81 -14.69 -17.74 -11.25
N ARG A 82 -15.29 -16.77 -11.93
CA ARG A 82 -14.96 -16.38 -13.30
C ARG A 82 -15.19 -14.89 -13.48
N CYS A 83 -14.65 -14.32 -14.54
CA CYS A 83 -14.80 -12.90 -14.84
C CYS A 83 -15.55 -12.71 -16.15
N GLU A 84 -16.55 -11.83 -16.16
CA GLU A 84 -17.12 -11.26 -17.36
C GLU A 84 -16.48 -9.90 -17.60
N ALA A 85 -15.98 -9.65 -18.80
CA ALA A 85 -15.42 -8.37 -19.20
C ALA A 85 -16.20 -7.83 -20.41
N ALA A 86 -16.53 -6.54 -20.39
CA ALA A 86 -17.24 -5.89 -21.48
C ALA A 86 -16.42 -4.76 -22.10
N LEU A 87 -16.33 -4.78 -23.42
CA LEU A 87 -15.76 -3.71 -24.25
C LEU A 87 -16.89 -2.94 -24.91
N VAL A 88 -16.78 -1.61 -24.90
CA VAL A 88 -17.74 -0.72 -25.56
C VAL A 88 -17.03 0.08 -26.65
N SER A 89 -17.60 0.05 -27.86
CA SER A 89 -17.12 0.78 -29.03
C SER A 89 -18.30 1.44 -29.72
N GLY A 90 -18.49 2.74 -29.49
CA GLY A 90 -19.70 3.45 -29.95
C GLY A 90 -20.96 2.82 -29.35
N GLU A 91 -21.83 2.29 -30.22
CA GLU A 91 -23.07 1.60 -29.81
C GLU A 91 -22.88 0.07 -29.62
N GLU A 92 -21.73 -0.49 -30.01
CA GLU A 92 -21.47 -1.92 -29.91
C GLU A 92 -20.90 -2.29 -28.52
N ARG A 93 -21.44 -3.37 -27.93
CA ARG A 93 -20.98 -3.93 -26.66
C ARG A 93 -20.66 -5.42 -26.82
N LEU A 94 -19.38 -5.76 -26.68
CA LEU A 94 -18.91 -7.15 -26.63
C LEU A 94 -18.75 -7.58 -25.18
N VAL A 95 -19.38 -8.68 -24.79
CA VAL A 95 -19.21 -9.30 -23.46
C VAL A 95 -18.48 -10.63 -23.62
N LEU A 96 -17.34 -10.74 -22.95
CA LEU A 96 -16.49 -11.93 -22.92
C LEU A 96 -16.57 -12.55 -21.54
N THR A 97 -16.55 -13.89 -21.47
CA THR A 97 -16.53 -14.62 -20.20
C THR A 97 -15.26 -15.46 -20.13
N GLY A 98 -14.48 -15.28 -19.07
CA GLY A 98 -13.29 -16.09 -18.80
C GLY A 98 -13.67 -17.48 -18.28
N GLU A 99 -12.74 -18.42 -18.42
CA GLU A 99 -12.90 -19.76 -17.85
C GLU A 99 -13.05 -19.73 -16.32
N ALA A 100 -13.75 -20.71 -15.78
CA ALA A 100 -13.90 -20.89 -14.35
C ALA A 100 -12.58 -21.28 -13.68
N ILE A 101 -12.20 -20.57 -12.63
CA ILE A 101 -11.07 -20.86 -11.74
C ILE A 101 -11.61 -21.36 -10.40
N GLY A 102 -11.07 -22.48 -9.91
CA GLY A 102 -11.41 -23.01 -8.60
C GLY A 102 -11.39 -24.55 -8.53
N PRO A 103 -11.80 -25.14 -7.40
CA PRO A 103 -12.28 -24.42 -6.21
C PRO A 103 -11.15 -23.58 -5.60
N ILE A 104 -11.44 -22.37 -5.12
CA ILE A 104 -10.46 -21.53 -4.45
C ILE A 104 -9.96 -22.30 -3.22
N ALA A 105 -8.64 -22.50 -3.15
CA ALA A 105 -8.04 -23.24 -2.07
C ALA A 105 -8.08 -22.44 -0.75
N ASP A 106 -8.20 -23.14 0.37
CA ASP A 106 -7.82 -22.55 1.64
C ASP A 106 -6.28 -22.46 1.72
N ALA A 107 -5.79 -21.58 2.57
CA ALA A 107 -4.38 -21.49 2.92
C ALA A 107 -4.28 -21.41 4.45
N GLU A 108 -3.31 -22.11 5.03
CA GLU A 108 -3.03 -21.98 6.46
C GLU A 108 -2.62 -20.53 6.76
N GLY A 109 -3.41 -19.84 7.58
CA GLY A 109 -3.24 -18.40 7.82
C GLY A 109 -3.21 -17.57 6.52
N ASN A 110 -2.09 -16.88 6.29
CA ASN A 110 -1.82 -16.08 5.10
C ASN A 110 -0.34 -16.20 4.65
N PRO A 111 -0.04 -17.04 3.65
CA PRO A 111 1.31 -17.18 3.14
C PRO A 111 1.93 -15.90 2.57
N ASN A 112 1.12 -14.89 2.22
CA ASN A 112 1.64 -13.63 1.71
C ASN A 112 2.29 -12.78 2.81
N THR A 113 2.04 -13.07 4.09
CA THR A 113 2.65 -12.37 5.23
C THR A 113 3.73 -13.19 5.93
N ASP A 114 4.08 -14.38 5.44
CA ASP A 114 5.14 -15.20 6.04
C ASP A 114 6.48 -14.46 6.08
N TRP A 115 6.83 -13.75 5.00
CA TRP A 115 8.03 -12.93 4.98
C TRP A 115 7.99 -11.81 6.03
N LEU A 116 6.81 -11.23 6.32
CA LEU A 116 6.64 -10.17 7.30
C LEU A 116 6.84 -10.74 8.72
N HIS A 117 6.23 -11.90 8.99
CA HIS A 117 6.46 -12.65 10.23
C HIS A 117 7.94 -13.00 10.44
N ASP A 118 8.61 -13.54 9.42
CA ASP A 118 10.00 -13.98 9.50
C ASP A 118 10.97 -12.80 9.69
N ALA A 119 10.62 -11.64 9.15
CA ALA A 119 11.34 -10.38 9.36
C ALA A 119 11.32 -9.92 10.83
N ARG A 120 10.25 -10.24 11.58
CA ARG A 120 10.03 -9.93 13.02
C ARG A 120 9.92 -8.46 13.35
N TYR A 121 10.84 -7.64 12.86
CA TYR A 121 10.75 -6.20 12.95
C TYR A 121 11.27 -5.49 11.70
N GLY A 122 10.78 -4.28 11.52
CA GLY A 122 11.23 -3.35 10.50
C GLY A 122 11.34 -1.93 11.04
N ILE A 123 11.72 -1.03 10.16
CA ILE A 123 11.75 0.42 10.44
C ILE A 123 10.82 1.16 9.50
N SER A 124 10.42 2.36 9.87
CA SER A 124 9.70 3.27 8.99
C SER A 124 10.28 4.65 8.97
N HIS A 125 9.89 5.44 7.97
CA HIS A 125 10.32 6.81 7.83
C HIS A 125 9.18 7.71 7.35
N HIS A 126 8.89 8.76 8.11
CA HIS A 126 8.12 9.92 7.66
C HIS A 126 9.01 10.94 6.94
N LEU A 127 9.47 10.58 5.73
CA LEU A 127 10.17 11.48 4.82
C LEU A 127 9.16 12.34 4.05
N LEU A 128 8.66 13.38 4.71
CA LEU A 128 7.55 14.21 4.23
C LEU A 128 7.96 15.68 4.13
N ALA A 129 7.47 16.36 3.08
CA ALA A 129 7.77 17.78 2.84
C ALA A 129 7.33 18.67 4.02
N GLU A 130 6.14 18.42 4.59
CA GLU A 130 5.61 19.14 5.74
C GLU A 130 6.34 18.84 7.05
N PHE A 131 7.16 17.78 7.11
CA PHE A 131 7.94 17.44 8.30
C PHE A 131 9.36 17.96 8.20
N MET A 132 9.95 17.95 7.01
CA MET A 132 11.39 18.12 6.77
C MET A 132 12.01 19.27 7.58
N ASN A 133 11.44 20.47 7.48
CA ASN A 133 11.98 21.65 8.18
C ASN A 133 11.74 21.64 9.68
N ARG A 134 10.64 21.01 10.12
CA ARG A 134 10.26 20.90 11.53
C ARG A 134 11.16 19.93 12.28
N VAL A 135 11.55 18.82 11.63
CA VAL A 135 12.31 17.73 12.27
C VAL A 135 13.81 17.78 11.98
N ALA A 136 14.27 18.70 11.13
CA ALA A 136 15.69 18.87 10.85
C ALA A 136 16.48 19.28 12.11
N PRO A 137 17.49 18.49 12.55
CA PRO A 137 18.30 18.80 13.72
C PRO A 137 19.25 19.99 13.50
N ILE A 138 19.63 20.25 12.24
CA ILE A 138 20.53 21.35 11.84
C ILE A 138 20.01 22.05 10.57
N ASP A 139 20.40 23.30 10.36
CA ASP A 139 19.89 24.12 9.25
C ASP A 139 20.24 23.56 7.86
N ASP A 140 21.38 22.88 7.71
CA ASP A 140 21.79 22.28 6.43
C ASP A 140 20.87 21.14 5.97
N GLU A 141 20.12 20.54 6.89
CA GLU A 141 19.18 19.45 6.60
C GLU A 141 17.77 19.94 6.29
N LYS A 142 17.52 21.25 6.37
CA LYS A 142 16.24 21.85 5.99
C LYS A 142 16.09 21.88 4.47
N TRP A 143 14.85 21.80 4.01
CA TRP A 143 14.45 22.23 2.68
C TRP A 143 14.57 23.76 2.60
N ARG A 144 15.40 24.22 1.66
CA ARG A 144 15.77 25.63 1.51
C ARG A 144 14.72 26.41 0.74
N ASP A 145 14.60 27.69 1.06
CA ASP A 145 13.73 28.60 0.32
C ASP A 145 14.17 28.67 -1.16
N GLY A 146 13.20 28.57 -2.08
CA GLY A 146 13.43 28.52 -3.53
C GLY A 146 13.99 27.21 -4.10
N GLU A 147 14.33 26.22 -3.27
CA GLU A 147 14.75 24.90 -3.73
C GLU A 147 13.53 24.08 -4.19
N ARG A 148 13.63 23.44 -5.35
CA ARG A 148 12.53 22.63 -5.88
C ARG A 148 12.48 21.28 -5.18
N TRP A 149 11.29 20.69 -5.09
CA TRP A 149 11.13 19.35 -4.52
C TRP A 149 12.00 18.29 -5.22
N ASP A 150 12.13 18.38 -6.54
CA ASP A 150 13.04 17.51 -7.30
C ASP A 150 14.50 17.62 -6.86
N GLU A 151 14.96 18.82 -6.52
CA GLU A 151 16.33 19.05 -6.05
C GLU A 151 16.51 18.46 -4.64
N VAL A 152 15.46 18.54 -3.80
CA VAL A 152 15.45 17.89 -2.48
C VAL A 152 15.63 16.39 -2.62
N ILE A 153 14.78 15.76 -3.43
CA ILE A 153 14.78 14.30 -3.61
C ILE A 153 16.03 13.82 -4.35
N ALA A 154 16.59 14.61 -5.27
CA ALA A 154 17.86 14.30 -5.91
C ALA A 154 19.04 14.20 -4.91
N GLY A 155 18.96 14.89 -3.77
CA GLY A 155 20.02 14.89 -2.74
C GLY A 155 20.08 13.63 -1.86
N PHE A 156 19.11 12.72 -1.97
CA PHE A 156 19.06 11.52 -1.10
C PHE A 156 20.07 10.45 -1.55
N ASP A 157 20.98 10.06 -0.65
CA ASP A 157 21.97 9.00 -0.87
C ASP A 157 21.40 7.62 -0.52
N VAL A 158 21.00 6.86 -1.54
CA VAL A 158 20.36 5.55 -1.37
C VAL A 158 21.34 4.50 -0.86
N ASP A 159 22.59 4.51 -1.33
CA ASP A 159 23.59 3.51 -0.95
C ASP A 159 23.92 3.63 0.54
N ARG A 160 24.16 4.86 0.99
CA ARG A 160 24.42 5.15 2.40
C ARG A 160 23.21 4.87 3.29
N TYR A 161 22.01 5.20 2.81
CA TYR A 161 20.78 4.87 3.51
C TYR A 161 20.66 3.35 3.72
N VAL A 162 20.81 2.55 2.66
CA VAL A 162 20.68 1.09 2.72
C VAL A 162 21.74 0.46 3.61
N GLU A 163 22.99 0.97 3.60
CA GLU A 163 24.03 0.53 4.54
C GLU A 163 23.53 0.64 5.99
N GLN A 164 22.94 1.78 6.36
CA GLN A 164 22.42 2.01 7.71
C GLN A 164 21.18 1.15 8.03
N VAL A 165 20.32 0.88 7.04
CA VAL A 165 19.20 -0.07 7.22
C VAL A 165 19.72 -1.48 7.49
N VAL A 166 20.73 -1.96 6.76
CA VAL A 166 21.35 -3.27 6.97
C VAL A 166 22.03 -3.36 8.35
N GLU A 167 22.72 -2.30 8.75
CA GLU A 167 23.31 -2.19 10.09
C GLU A 167 22.26 -2.30 11.20
N SER A 168 21.08 -1.70 11.00
CA SER A 168 19.97 -1.73 11.95
C SER A 168 19.42 -3.14 12.19
N GLY A 169 19.54 -4.04 11.21
CA GLY A 169 19.02 -5.41 11.26
C GLY A 169 17.53 -5.56 10.92
N ALA A 170 16.86 -4.49 10.50
CA ALA A 170 15.47 -4.50 10.04
C ALA A 170 15.27 -5.47 8.86
N GLY A 171 14.15 -6.20 8.86
CA GLY A 171 13.77 -7.09 7.75
C GLY A 171 12.87 -6.43 6.69
N PHE A 172 12.35 -5.24 6.98
CA PHE A 172 11.59 -4.42 6.03
C PHE A 172 11.65 -2.93 6.38
N VAL A 173 11.29 -2.11 5.40
CA VAL A 173 11.14 -0.65 5.51
C VAL A 173 9.71 -0.27 5.14
N ILE A 174 9.08 0.59 5.94
CA ILE A 174 7.86 1.33 5.57
C ILE A 174 8.26 2.77 5.22
N LEU A 175 8.13 3.16 3.95
CA LEU A 175 8.48 4.51 3.50
C LEU A 175 7.21 5.29 3.16
N THR A 176 7.04 6.49 3.73
CA THR A 176 6.00 7.42 3.29
C THR A 176 6.25 7.87 1.87
N LEU A 177 5.36 7.52 0.95
CA LEU A 177 5.42 7.98 -0.44
C LEU A 177 5.10 9.48 -0.55
N GLY A 178 4.25 9.95 0.37
CA GLY A 178 3.79 11.31 0.55
C GLY A 178 2.61 11.32 1.52
N GLN A 179 2.15 12.50 1.91
CA GLN A 179 1.01 12.64 2.80
C GLN A 179 0.18 13.88 2.42
N ASN A 180 -0.07 14.81 3.34
CA ASN A 180 -1.13 15.79 3.20
C ASN A 180 -0.72 17.00 2.37
N SER A 181 0.58 17.30 2.26
CA SER A 181 1.09 18.41 1.44
C SER A 181 0.97 18.18 -0.07
N GLY A 182 0.79 16.93 -0.50
CA GLY A 182 0.75 16.55 -1.91
C GLY A 182 2.12 16.45 -2.59
N TYR A 183 3.23 16.67 -1.88
CA TYR A 183 4.55 16.33 -2.40
C TYR A 183 4.79 14.82 -2.30
N LEU A 184 5.31 14.22 -3.37
CA LEU A 184 5.47 12.76 -3.51
C LEU A 184 6.93 12.40 -3.85
N LEU A 185 7.42 11.30 -3.29
CA LEU A 185 8.81 10.80 -3.49
C LEU A 185 9.04 10.09 -4.84
N SER A 186 8.00 9.96 -5.66
CA SER A 186 8.01 9.17 -6.89
C SER A 186 7.17 9.86 -7.97
N PRO A 187 7.50 9.72 -9.26
CA PRO A 187 6.69 10.28 -10.33
C PRO A 187 5.33 9.58 -10.40
N ASN A 188 4.28 10.30 -10.77
CA ASN A 188 2.97 9.70 -11.02
C ASN A 188 2.20 10.54 -12.06
N ALA A 189 2.16 10.04 -13.30
CA ALA A 189 1.56 10.77 -14.41
C ALA A 189 0.04 10.92 -14.24
N THR A 190 -0.62 9.96 -13.57
CA THR A 190 -2.03 10.04 -13.22
C THR A 190 -2.31 11.15 -12.21
N TYR A 191 -1.48 11.27 -11.17
CA TYR A 191 -1.57 12.36 -10.19
C TYR A 191 -1.38 13.71 -10.87
N ASP A 192 -0.30 13.87 -11.63
CA ASP A 192 0.03 15.11 -12.32
C ASP A 192 -1.11 15.54 -13.26
N ARG A 193 -1.63 14.61 -14.06
CA ARG A 193 -2.74 14.86 -14.98
C ARG A 193 -4.02 15.27 -14.27
N ILE A 194 -4.39 14.60 -13.16
CA ILE A 194 -5.60 14.92 -12.41
C ILE A 194 -5.44 16.29 -11.74
N ALA A 195 -4.32 16.52 -11.09
CA ALA A 195 -4.01 17.74 -10.36
C ALA A 195 -3.72 18.96 -11.26
N GLY A 196 -3.48 18.74 -12.56
CA GLY A 196 -3.13 19.81 -13.50
C GLY A 196 -1.68 20.30 -13.35
N LEU A 197 -0.79 19.42 -12.89
CA LEU A 197 0.62 19.71 -12.59
C LEU A 197 1.55 19.29 -13.73
N GLN A 198 2.75 19.86 -13.75
CA GLN A 198 3.86 19.33 -14.55
C GLN A 198 4.69 18.32 -13.75
N PRO A 199 5.34 17.34 -14.41
CA PRO A 199 6.27 16.44 -13.75
C PRO A 199 7.37 17.21 -13.00
N GLY A 200 7.65 16.81 -11.75
CA GLY A 200 8.66 17.47 -10.90
C GLY A 200 8.17 18.70 -10.15
N GLU A 201 6.89 19.05 -10.26
CA GLU A 201 6.28 20.17 -9.53
C GLU A 201 5.87 19.76 -8.10
N ARG A 202 5.20 18.61 -7.96
CA ARG A 202 4.83 18.02 -6.67
C ARG A 202 5.29 16.57 -6.54
N ALA A 203 5.10 15.78 -7.59
CA ALA A 203 5.65 14.44 -7.69
C ALA A 203 7.09 14.50 -8.20
N SER A 204 8.04 13.90 -7.48
CA SER A 204 9.43 13.93 -7.93
C SER A 204 9.61 13.20 -9.26
N THR A 205 10.47 13.70 -10.14
CA THR A 205 10.89 12.98 -11.35
C THR A 205 11.84 11.82 -11.07
N ARG A 206 12.53 11.83 -9.92
CA ARG A 206 13.29 10.69 -9.40
C ARG A 206 12.34 9.72 -8.71
N ASP A 207 12.45 8.43 -9.03
CA ASP A 207 11.66 7.38 -8.39
C ASP A 207 12.39 6.82 -7.17
N LEU A 208 12.51 7.64 -6.12
CA LEU A 208 13.31 7.32 -4.93
C LEU A 208 12.91 5.98 -4.27
N PRO A 209 11.62 5.66 -4.07
CA PRO A 209 11.25 4.39 -3.46
C PRO A 209 11.60 3.17 -4.34
N LEU A 210 11.59 3.31 -5.67
CA LEU A 210 11.99 2.22 -6.56
C LEU A 210 13.50 1.95 -6.46
N GLU A 211 14.32 3.02 -6.40
CA GLU A 211 15.76 2.90 -6.16
C GLU A 211 16.05 2.25 -4.80
N ILE A 212 15.33 2.66 -3.74
CA ILE A 212 15.44 2.05 -2.42
C ILE A 212 15.04 0.57 -2.46
N ALA A 213 13.94 0.22 -3.13
CA ALA A 213 13.50 -1.17 -3.26
C ALA A 213 14.57 -2.04 -3.94
N ASP A 214 15.21 -1.52 -4.99
CA ASP A 214 16.29 -2.20 -5.71
C ASP A 214 17.55 -2.36 -4.88
N ALA A 215 17.94 -1.34 -4.12
CA ALA A 215 19.11 -1.40 -3.26
C ALA A 215 18.90 -2.29 -2.02
N LEU A 216 17.67 -2.39 -1.49
CA LEU A 216 17.32 -3.28 -0.38
C LEU A 216 17.24 -4.76 -0.78
N ALA A 217 16.85 -5.06 -2.04
CA ALA A 217 16.56 -6.41 -2.49
C ALA A 217 17.73 -7.43 -2.32
N PRO A 218 19.00 -7.09 -2.63
CA PRO A 218 20.15 -7.98 -2.38
C PRO A 218 20.33 -8.38 -0.91
N HIS A 219 19.80 -7.59 0.01
CA HIS A 219 19.87 -7.83 1.46
C HIS A 219 18.65 -8.59 1.99
N GLY A 220 17.69 -8.94 1.11
CA GLY A 220 16.44 -9.61 1.50
C GLY A 220 15.48 -8.72 2.27
N ILE A 221 15.70 -7.40 2.28
CA ILE A 221 14.87 -6.43 2.98
C ILE A 221 13.74 -5.98 2.05
N LYS A 222 12.49 -6.02 2.55
CA LYS A 222 11.30 -5.70 1.76
C LYS A 222 10.87 -4.26 1.94
N LEU A 223 10.28 -3.66 0.90
CA LEU A 223 9.67 -2.33 0.97
C LEU A 223 8.15 -2.43 1.07
N ILE A 224 7.59 -1.70 2.04
CA ILE A 224 6.18 -1.33 2.15
C ILE A 224 6.09 0.18 1.90
N LEU A 225 5.09 0.60 1.12
CA LEU A 225 4.79 2.02 0.96
C LEU A 225 3.64 2.45 1.86
N TYR A 226 3.81 3.59 2.50
CA TYR A 226 2.75 4.29 3.19
C TYR A 226 2.15 5.37 2.28
N VAL A 227 0.83 5.48 2.28
CA VAL A 227 0.11 6.61 1.68
C VAL A 227 -1.26 6.77 2.35
N PRO A 228 -1.83 7.98 2.50
CA PRO A 228 -3.24 8.11 2.84
C PRO A 228 -4.16 7.42 1.82
N ALA A 229 -5.25 6.82 2.28
CA ALA A 229 -6.29 6.23 1.43
C ALA A 229 -7.13 7.29 0.69
N ASN A 230 -6.88 8.57 0.94
CA ASN A 230 -7.54 9.71 0.32
C ASN A 230 -6.49 10.65 -0.31
N PRO A 231 -6.89 11.48 -1.29
CA PRO A 231 -6.02 12.53 -1.83
C PRO A 231 -5.47 13.47 -0.74
N PRO A 232 -4.33 14.13 -0.98
CA PRO A 232 -3.66 14.98 0.01
C PRO A 232 -4.57 16.13 0.47
N SER A 233 -4.83 16.26 1.78
CA SER A 233 -5.82 17.19 2.33
C SER A 233 -5.38 18.67 2.38
N LYS A 234 -4.08 18.95 2.23
CA LYS A 234 -3.48 20.29 2.33
C LYS A 234 -2.72 20.68 1.05
N ALA A 235 -2.93 19.94 -0.04
CA ALA A 235 -2.28 20.21 -1.30
C ALA A 235 -2.88 21.44 -1.99
N HIS A 236 -2.01 22.33 -2.44
CA HIS A 236 -2.37 23.60 -3.04
C HIS A 236 -1.48 23.84 -4.27
N LEU A 237 -1.89 24.69 -5.22
CA LEU A 237 -0.98 25.18 -6.26
C LEU A 237 -0.25 26.42 -5.74
N GLU A 238 -1.01 27.36 -5.18
CA GLU A 238 -0.55 28.55 -4.47
C GLU A 238 -0.95 28.48 -2.99
N ASP A 239 -0.10 28.98 -2.10
CA ASP A 239 -0.34 28.96 -0.65
C ASP A 239 -1.75 29.48 -0.30
N GLY A 240 -2.55 28.63 0.34
CA GLY A 240 -3.90 28.96 0.79
C GLY A 240 -5.03 28.62 -0.19
N ASP A 241 -4.71 28.09 -1.39
CA ASP A 241 -5.73 27.53 -2.29
C ASP A 241 -6.07 26.06 -1.97
N ASN A 242 -7.03 25.52 -2.70
CA ASN A 242 -7.40 24.10 -2.67
C ASN A 242 -7.55 23.52 -4.10
N ALA A 243 -6.77 24.04 -5.06
CA ALA A 243 -6.91 23.68 -6.47
C ALA A 243 -6.67 22.18 -6.70
N ILE A 244 -5.64 21.61 -6.07
CA ILE A 244 -5.35 20.18 -6.14
C ILE A 244 -6.49 19.36 -5.50
N ASN A 245 -6.99 19.75 -4.32
CA ASN A 245 -8.12 19.07 -3.69
C ASN A 245 -9.37 19.06 -4.60
N ARG A 246 -9.70 20.19 -5.22
CA ARG A 246 -10.82 20.31 -6.15
C ARG A 246 -10.65 19.44 -7.39
N ALA A 247 -9.44 19.34 -7.94
CA ALA A 247 -9.13 18.44 -9.06
C ALA A 247 -9.46 16.97 -8.75
N PHE A 248 -9.29 16.56 -7.49
CA PHE A 248 -9.65 15.24 -6.98
C PHE A 248 -11.10 15.09 -6.50
N ASP A 249 -11.94 16.12 -6.64
CA ASP A 249 -13.27 16.20 -6.04
C ASP A 249 -13.25 15.91 -4.52
N TYR A 250 -12.15 16.24 -3.85
CA TYR A 250 -11.97 15.92 -2.44
C TYR A 250 -12.40 17.10 -1.56
N PRO A 251 -13.49 16.99 -0.78
CA PRO A 251 -13.97 18.10 0.05
C PRO A 251 -13.17 18.27 1.35
N VAL A 252 -12.18 17.40 1.59
CA VAL A 252 -11.30 17.34 2.77
C VAL A 252 -12.02 16.95 4.06
N GLU A 253 -11.45 16.03 4.84
CA GLU A 253 -11.97 15.57 6.15
C GLU A 253 -13.46 15.14 6.16
N VAL A 254 -13.94 14.63 5.03
CA VAL A 254 -15.25 14.01 4.88
C VAL A 254 -15.12 12.69 4.12
N ALA A 255 -16.16 11.85 4.20
CA ALA A 255 -16.22 10.59 3.47
C ALA A 255 -15.95 10.80 1.97
N PRO A 256 -15.02 10.06 1.36
CA PRO A 256 -14.65 10.26 -0.04
C PRO A 256 -15.80 9.81 -0.96
N SER A 257 -16.11 10.65 -1.95
CA SER A 257 -17.10 10.31 -2.98
C SER A 257 -16.58 9.19 -3.89
N GLN A 258 -17.47 8.57 -4.68
CA GLN A 258 -17.06 7.58 -5.69
C GLN A 258 -16.05 8.15 -6.70
N GLU A 259 -16.19 9.42 -7.07
CA GLU A 259 -15.26 10.09 -7.99
C GLU A 259 -13.89 10.31 -7.33
N THR A 260 -13.88 10.76 -6.07
CA THR A 260 -12.66 10.93 -5.28
C THR A 260 -11.92 9.60 -5.14
N GLN A 261 -12.64 8.54 -4.79
CA GLN A 261 -12.08 7.19 -4.65
C GLN A 261 -11.52 6.69 -5.98
N ALA A 262 -12.27 6.82 -7.09
CA ALA A 262 -11.83 6.38 -8.41
C ALA A 262 -10.52 7.08 -8.85
N LYS A 263 -10.46 8.41 -8.70
CA LYS A 263 -9.28 9.20 -9.03
C LYS A 263 -8.06 8.81 -8.19
N TRP A 264 -8.23 8.66 -6.88
CA TRP A 264 -7.11 8.31 -5.99
C TRP A 264 -6.64 6.87 -6.18
N GLN A 265 -7.57 5.93 -6.37
CA GLN A 265 -7.23 4.53 -6.63
C GLN A 265 -6.51 4.36 -7.98
N ALA A 266 -6.79 5.21 -8.98
CA ALA A 266 -6.02 5.23 -10.23
C ALA A 266 -4.54 5.66 -10.00
N VAL A 267 -4.31 6.64 -9.11
CA VAL A 267 -2.95 7.05 -8.70
C VAL A 267 -2.22 5.90 -8.00
N ILE A 268 -2.88 5.25 -7.03
CA ILE A 268 -2.35 4.08 -6.31
C ILE A 268 -2.04 2.92 -7.27
N ARG A 269 -2.92 2.70 -8.24
CA ARG A 269 -2.76 1.65 -9.24
C ARG A 269 -1.53 1.87 -10.10
N GLU A 270 -1.27 3.10 -10.56
CA GLU A 270 -0.09 3.39 -11.39
C GLU A 270 1.21 2.98 -10.69
N TRP A 271 1.36 3.30 -9.40
CA TRP A 271 2.52 2.85 -8.61
C TRP A 271 2.53 1.33 -8.42
N SER A 272 1.37 0.74 -8.11
CA SER A 272 1.22 -0.70 -7.90
C SER A 272 1.64 -1.50 -9.15
N ASP A 273 1.19 -1.06 -10.33
CA ASP A 273 1.54 -1.66 -11.62
C ASP A 273 3.04 -1.47 -11.93
N ARG A 274 3.57 -0.26 -11.73
CA ARG A 274 4.97 0.05 -12.01
C ARG A 274 5.93 -0.74 -11.13
N TYR A 275 5.64 -0.85 -9.83
CA TYR A 275 6.57 -1.46 -8.88
C TYR A 275 6.47 -2.98 -8.87
N GLY A 276 5.30 -3.55 -9.22
CA GLY A 276 5.11 -5.00 -9.30
C GLY A 276 5.61 -5.73 -8.04
N GLU A 277 6.42 -6.76 -8.22
CA GLU A 277 6.95 -7.58 -7.12
C GLU A 277 7.96 -6.86 -6.21
N LYS A 278 8.50 -5.70 -6.63
CA LYS A 278 9.43 -4.91 -5.81
C LYS A 278 8.73 -4.24 -4.62
N LEU A 279 7.43 -3.95 -4.76
CA LEU A 279 6.60 -3.48 -3.66
C LEU A 279 5.95 -4.65 -2.94
N ALA A 280 6.41 -4.93 -1.72
CA ALA A 280 5.93 -6.05 -0.93
C ALA A 280 4.59 -5.76 -0.24
N GLY A 281 4.32 -4.50 0.11
CA GLY A 281 3.05 -4.13 0.72
C GLY A 281 2.67 -2.66 0.66
N TRP A 282 1.43 -2.37 1.05
CA TRP A 282 0.89 -1.03 1.26
C TRP A 282 0.39 -0.87 2.70
N TRP A 283 0.65 0.28 3.29
CA TRP A 283 0.04 0.74 4.52
C TRP A 283 -0.79 1.99 4.23
N PHE A 284 -2.12 1.88 4.31
CA PHE A 284 -3.02 2.98 3.97
C PHE A 284 -3.45 3.76 5.21
N ASP A 285 -3.16 5.06 5.23
CA ASP A 285 -3.57 5.95 6.31
C ASP A 285 -4.96 6.57 6.10
N GLY A 286 -5.51 7.23 7.12
CA GLY A 286 -6.61 8.18 6.92
C GLY A 286 -7.95 7.51 6.58
N MET A 287 -8.12 6.22 6.88
CA MET A 287 -9.38 5.49 6.62
C MET A 287 -10.41 5.73 7.72
N TRP A 288 -10.73 7.00 7.97
CA TRP A 288 -11.60 7.41 9.08
C TRP A 288 -13.07 7.20 8.74
N PHE A 289 -13.41 7.22 7.44
CA PHE A 289 -14.74 7.01 6.88
C PHE A 289 -14.82 5.66 6.16
N GLN A 290 -14.64 4.56 6.90
CA GLN A 290 -14.61 3.20 6.33
C GLN A 290 -15.94 2.81 5.69
N GLU A 291 -17.04 3.42 6.13
CA GLU A 291 -18.39 3.20 5.62
C GLU A 291 -18.49 3.56 4.14
N ALA A 292 -17.61 4.44 3.64
CA ALA A 292 -17.51 4.78 2.22
C ALA A 292 -17.04 3.60 1.34
N TYR A 293 -16.50 2.55 1.95
CA TYR A 293 -16.03 1.33 1.30
C TYR A 293 -16.91 0.10 1.60
N ASP A 294 -17.81 0.18 2.59
CA ASP A 294 -18.65 -0.93 3.03
C ASP A 294 -19.85 -1.20 2.09
N ASP A 295 -20.30 -0.20 1.33
CA ASP A 295 -21.36 -0.38 0.34
C ASP A 295 -20.86 -1.08 -0.93
N LEU A 296 -20.89 -2.41 -0.90
CA LEU A 296 -20.50 -3.26 -2.03
C LEU A 296 -21.47 -3.18 -3.23
N THR A 297 -22.52 -2.37 -3.19
CA THR A 297 -23.34 -2.08 -4.38
C THR A 297 -22.69 -1.04 -5.29
N LEU A 298 -21.76 -0.24 -4.75
CA LEU A 298 -21.07 0.82 -5.47
C LEU A 298 -19.80 0.31 -6.17
N PRO A 299 -19.36 0.95 -7.28
CA PRO A 299 -18.13 0.59 -7.98
C PRO A 299 -16.88 0.69 -7.10
N CYS A 300 -16.66 1.84 -6.46
CA CYS A 300 -15.54 2.04 -5.54
C CYS A 300 -15.93 1.56 -4.14
N ASN A 301 -15.19 0.56 -3.65
CA ASN A 301 -15.40 -0.11 -2.37
C ASN A 301 -14.11 -0.84 -1.94
N TRP A 302 -14.17 -1.72 -0.94
CA TRP A 302 -12.99 -2.48 -0.49
C TRP A 302 -12.29 -3.28 -1.61
N TYR A 303 -13.02 -3.89 -2.56
CA TYR A 303 -12.43 -4.63 -3.67
C TYR A 303 -11.68 -3.72 -4.64
N SER A 304 -12.17 -2.50 -4.88
CA SER A 304 -11.53 -1.58 -5.81
C SER A 304 -10.21 -1.06 -5.25
N LEU A 305 -10.17 -0.68 -3.97
CA LEU A 305 -8.94 -0.24 -3.30
C LEU A 305 -7.93 -1.37 -3.18
N ALA A 306 -8.34 -2.54 -2.67
CA ALA A 306 -7.45 -3.70 -2.56
C ALA A 306 -6.99 -4.21 -3.92
N GLY A 307 -7.85 -4.13 -4.96
CA GLY A 307 -7.52 -4.47 -6.33
C GLY A 307 -6.48 -3.53 -6.94
N ALA A 308 -6.67 -2.21 -6.80
CA ALA A 308 -5.69 -1.21 -7.21
C ALA A 308 -4.34 -1.44 -6.50
N ALA A 309 -4.38 -1.65 -5.18
CA ALA A 309 -3.21 -1.89 -4.36
C ALA A 309 -2.49 -3.20 -4.71
N LYS A 310 -3.18 -4.27 -5.10
CA LYS A 310 -2.57 -5.57 -5.47
C LYS A 310 -2.29 -5.72 -6.98
N SER A 311 -2.63 -4.71 -7.79
CA SER A 311 -2.37 -4.73 -9.22
C SER A 311 -0.87 -4.88 -9.51
N GLY A 312 -0.51 -5.72 -10.47
CA GLY A 312 0.88 -6.07 -10.77
C GLY A 312 1.57 -7.02 -9.79
N ASN A 313 0.99 -7.34 -8.62
CA ASN A 313 1.53 -8.32 -7.67
C ASN A 313 0.41 -8.94 -6.80
N PRO A 314 -0.10 -10.14 -7.12
CA PRO A 314 -1.19 -10.78 -6.38
C PRO A 314 -0.81 -11.22 -4.96
N SER A 315 0.48 -11.21 -4.61
CA SER A 315 1.00 -11.53 -3.29
C SER A 315 1.23 -10.29 -2.41
N ARG A 316 1.04 -9.07 -2.95
CA ARG A 316 1.29 -7.83 -2.21
C ARG A 316 0.35 -7.74 -1.01
N ILE A 317 0.88 -7.41 0.16
CA ILE A 317 0.08 -7.32 1.39
C ILE A 317 -0.46 -5.90 1.59
N VAL A 318 -1.63 -5.75 2.21
CA VAL A 318 -2.22 -4.44 2.50
C VAL A 318 -2.68 -4.31 3.95
N ALA A 319 -2.52 -3.13 4.53
CA ALA A 319 -3.09 -2.73 5.81
C ALA A 319 -3.91 -1.44 5.66
N PHE A 320 -5.00 -1.34 6.42
CA PHE A 320 -5.93 -0.22 6.37
C PHE A 320 -6.02 0.41 7.76
N ASN A 321 -5.58 1.67 7.90
CA ASN A 321 -5.55 2.35 9.18
C ASN A 321 -6.78 3.23 9.41
N GLY A 322 -7.58 2.87 10.41
CA GLY A 322 -8.70 3.67 10.90
C GLY A 322 -8.35 4.73 11.94
N GLY A 323 -7.08 4.79 12.37
CA GLY A 323 -6.58 5.65 13.44
C GLY A 323 -6.57 4.99 14.81
N ILE A 324 -5.76 5.55 15.72
CA ILE A 324 -5.44 5.00 17.06
C ILE A 324 -6.61 4.92 18.06
N PHE A 325 -7.76 5.53 17.76
CA PHE A 325 -8.94 5.59 18.65
C PHE A 325 -10.09 4.69 18.18
N ARG A 326 -9.84 3.76 17.26
CA ARG A 326 -10.85 2.81 16.78
C ARG A 326 -10.76 1.50 17.56
N ASP A 327 -11.90 0.99 18.01
CA ASP A 327 -12.00 -0.33 18.65
C ASP A 327 -11.81 -1.50 17.67
N ARG A 328 -11.75 -1.20 16.36
CA ARG A 328 -11.66 -2.19 15.30
C ARG A 328 -10.20 -2.53 14.98
N LEU A 329 -9.76 -3.72 15.41
CA LEU A 329 -8.43 -4.24 15.11
C LEU A 329 -8.25 -4.62 13.63
N VAL A 330 -9.30 -5.12 12.99
CA VAL A 330 -9.33 -5.62 11.60
C VAL A 330 -10.39 -4.84 10.80
N ASN A 331 -9.96 -3.90 9.97
CA ASN A 331 -10.76 -2.96 9.19
C ASN A 331 -11.37 -3.55 7.91
N SER A 332 -10.81 -4.64 7.35
CA SER A 332 -11.40 -5.30 6.18
C SER A 332 -10.97 -6.76 6.08
N ARG A 333 -11.87 -7.61 5.58
CA ARG A 333 -11.55 -9.02 5.26
C ARG A 333 -10.43 -9.13 4.21
N LEU A 334 -10.23 -8.07 3.44
CA LEU A 334 -9.22 -7.99 2.38
C LEU A 334 -7.86 -7.47 2.88
N GLU A 335 -7.75 -7.01 4.13
CA GLU A 335 -6.45 -6.65 4.70
C GLU A 335 -5.64 -7.90 5.02
N ASP A 336 -4.33 -7.82 4.95
CA ASP A 336 -3.41 -8.95 5.17
C ASP A 336 -2.75 -8.88 6.56
N TYR A 337 -2.60 -7.68 7.10
CA TYR A 337 -2.05 -7.42 8.43
C TYR A 337 -2.71 -6.17 9.03
N THR A 338 -2.72 -6.08 10.36
CA THR A 338 -3.32 -4.92 11.06
C THR A 338 -2.47 -3.66 10.87
N ALA A 339 -3.10 -2.48 10.82
CA ALA A 339 -2.35 -1.22 10.70
C ALA A 339 -1.41 -0.97 11.89
N GLY A 340 -1.90 -1.25 13.10
CA GLY A 340 -1.06 -1.30 14.30
C GLY A 340 -0.54 0.04 14.82
N GLU A 341 -1.04 1.17 14.31
CA GLU A 341 -0.59 2.51 14.71
C GLU A 341 -0.79 2.74 16.22
N THR A 342 0.23 3.27 16.90
CA THR A 342 0.11 3.76 18.28
C THR A 342 1.17 4.81 18.62
N ASN A 343 0.93 5.56 19.69
CA ASN A 343 1.85 6.55 20.24
C ASN A 343 2.71 6.03 21.42
N GLU A 344 2.59 4.76 21.77
CA GLU A 344 3.26 4.15 22.91
C GLU A 344 3.82 2.76 22.58
N ILE A 345 4.65 2.22 23.48
CA ILE A 345 4.89 0.78 23.49
C ILE A 345 3.55 0.10 23.78
N GLY A 346 2.92 -0.46 22.74
CA GLY A 346 1.53 -0.89 22.80
C GLY A 346 1.33 -2.36 23.18
N PRO A 347 0.10 -2.87 23.04
CA PRO A 347 -0.26 -4.21 23.43
C PRO A 347 0.58 -5.27 22.70
N LEU A 348 0.71 -6.44 23.34
CA LEU A 348 1.27 -7.64 22.70
C LEU A 348 0.16 -8.39 21.93
N PRO A 349 0.53 -9.29 21.00
CA PRO A 349 -0.45 -10.08 20.27
C PRO A 349 -1.35 -10.86 21.24
N PRO A 350 -2.69 -10.73 21.16
CA PRO A 350 -3.58 -11.38 22.12
C PRO A 350 -3.66 -12.90 21.92
N ASN A 351 -3.49 -13.37 20.67
CA ASN A 351 -3.71 -14.76 20.26
C ASN A 351 -2.60 -15.27 19.32
N GLY A 352 -1.34 -14.98 19.63
CA GLY A 352 -0.21 -15.35 18.77
C GLY A 352 -0.18 -14.53 17.48
N ARG A 353 0.22 -15.15 16.36
CA ARG A 353 0.47 -14.47 15.08
C ARG A 353 -0.75 -13.72 14.50
N TRP A 354 -1.96 -14.22 14.73
CA TRP A 354 -3.14 -13.80 13.97
C TRP A 354 -4.03 -12.85 14.78
N ALA A 355 -4.30 -11.68 14.22
CA ALA A 355 -5.36 -10.80 14.69
C ALA A 355 -6.75 -11.33 14.29
N ASP A 356 -6.84 -11.97 13.11
CA ASP A 356 -7.98 -12.77 12.68
C ASP A 356 -7.47 -14.01 11.95
N GLU A 357 -7.51 -15.16 12.62
CA GLU A 357 -7.03 -16.44 12.09
C GLU A 357 -7.88 -16.95 10.91
N ARG A 358 -9.20 -16.69 10.95
CA ARG A 358 -10.13 -17.15 9.92
C ARG A 358 -9.80 -16.47 8.60
N GLU A 359 -9.69 -15.15 8.61
CA GLU A 359 -9.36 -14.39 7.42
C GLU A 359 -7.88 -14.47 7.08
N GLY A 360 -6.99 -14.73 8.04
CA GLY A 360 -5.54 -14.72 7.86
C GLY A 360 -4.95 -13.31 7.94
N VAL A 361 -5.40 -12.53 8.92
CA VAL A 361 -4.89 -11.17 9.18
C VAL A 361 -3.80 -11.24 10.24
N GLN A 362 -2.58 -10.94 9.85
CA GLN A 362 -1.43 -10.97 10.76
C GLN A 362 -1.46 -9.80 11.74
N TRP A 363 -1.20 -10.09 13.00
CA TRP A 363 -0.99 -9.06 14.01
C TRP A 363 0.32 -8.31 13.74
N PHE A 364 0.20 -6.99 13.72
CA PHE A 364 1.29 -6.07 13.44
C PHE A 364 1.13 -4.80 14.27
N HIS A 365 2.25 -4.22 14.68
CA HIS A 365 2.27 -3.02 15.52
C HIS A 365 3.31 -2.02 15.04
N TRP A 366 2.99 -0.74 15.12
CA TRP A 366 3.81 0.33 14.58
C TRP A 366 3.77 1.56 15.48
N THR A 367 4.95 1.97 15.96
CA THR A 367 5.14 3.19 16.76
C THR A 367 6.47 3.85 16.41
N PHE A 368 6.81 4.98 17.03
CA PHE A 368 7.97 5.81 16.71
C PHE A 368 9.05 5.81 17.78
N LEU A 369 10.33 5.87 17.41
CA LEU A 369 11.40 6.11 18.38
C LEU A 369 11.50 7.58 18.78
N GLY A 370 11.22 8.48 17.84
CA GLY A 370 11.42 9.92 17.92
C GLY A 370 10.74 10.57 19.11
N ARG A 371 11.37 11.60 19.71
CA ARG A 371 10.85 12.28 20.89
C ARG A 371 9.42 12.77 20.67
N PHE A 372 8.53 12.46 21.63
CA PHE A 372 7.14 12.88 21.61
C PHE A 372 7.03 14.41 21.74
N VAL A 373 6.25 15.02 20.85
CA VAL A 373 5.77 16.40 20.94
C VAL A 373 4.26 16.44 20.78
N THR A 374 3.61 17.50 21.27
CA THR A 374 2.14 17.58 21.36
C THR A 374 1.42 17.50 20.02
N ASP A 375 2.04 18.00 18.95
CA ASP A 375 1.30 18.27 17.70
C ASP A 375 1.29 17.07 16.74
N LEU A 376 2.32 16.22 16.78
CA LEU A 376 2.52 15.10 15.85
C LEU A 376 3.09 13.85 16.53
N ALA A 377 2.95 13.76 17.85
CA ALA A 377 3.57 12.71 18.66
C ALA A 377 5.09 12.63 18.38
N GLY A 378 5.66 11.44 18.15
CA GLY A 378 7.08 11.28 17.84
C GLY A 378 7.39 10.89 16.40
N TRP A 379 6.41 10.87 15.50
CA TRP A 379 6.59 10.48 14.10
C TRP A 379 7.56 11.43 13.36
N GLY A 380 8.60 10.86 12.76
CA GLY A 380 9.66 11.56 12.04
C GLY A 380 10.61 12.39 12.90
N ASN A 381 10.44 12.43 14.23
CA ASN A 381 11.25 13.25 15.12
C ASN A 381 12.59 12.59 15.45
N THR A 382 13.62 13.39 15.71
CA THR A 382 14.88 12.94 16.34
C THR A 382 14.69 12.65 17.84
N GLY A 383 15.73 12.10 18.48
CA GLY A 383 15.71 11.77 19.91
C GLY A 383 14.92 10.49 20.23
N LEU A 384 14.64 10.26 21.52
CA LEU A 384 14.12 8.99 22.03
C LEU A 384 12.97 9.17 23.04
N ASN A 385 11.99 8.26 23.03
CA ASN A 385 10.92 8.22 24.06
C ASN A 385 11.14 7.23 25.20
N TRP A 386 11.77 6.08 24.93
CA TRP A 386 11.80 4.97 25.89
C TRP A 386 13.22 4.56 26.27
N PRO A 387 13.44 4.06 27.51
CA PRO A 387 14.65 3.37 27.89
C PRO A 387 14.97 2.17 26.98
N THR A 388 16.24 1.80 26.85
CA THR A 388 16.65 0.73 25.91
C THR A 388 16.13 -0.64 26.33
N GLY A 389 16.25 -0.99 27.60
CA GLY A 389 15.77 -2.27 28.12
C GLY A 389 14.28 -2.49 27.86
N GLU A 390 13.45 -1.49 28.22
CA GLU A 390 11.99 -1.56 28.05
C GLU A 390 11.59 -1.80 26.59
N LEU A 391 12.17 -1.03 25.65
CA LEU A 391 11.91 -1.22 24.23
C LEU A 391 12.38 -2.59 23.73
N THR A 392 13.58 -3.04 24.13
CA THR A 392 14.10 -4.34 23.69
C THR A 392 13.29 -5.51 24.25
N ASP A 393 12.83 -5.41 25.50
CA ASP A 393 12.02 -6.44 26.15
C ASP A 393 10.63 -6.53 25.52
N TRP A 394 10.02 -5.37 25.20
CA TRP A 394 8.75 -5.35 24.48
C TRP A 394 8.86 -5.95 23.08
N VAL A 395 9.86 -5.55 22.29
CA VAL A 395 10.07 -6.12 20.94
C VAL A 395 10.29 -7.63 21.02
N LYS A 396 11.12 -8.11 21.97
CA LYS A 396 11.31 -9.55 22.18
C LYS A 396 10.01 -10.26 22.53
N SER A 397 9.24 -9.71 23.48
CA SER A 397 7.98 -10.30 23.92
C SER A 397 6.98 -10.40 22.76
N ALA A 398 6.88 -9.36 21.93
CA ALA A 398 6.02 -9.38 20.75
C ALA A 398 6.44 -10.48 19.76
N ILE A 399 7.75 -10.60 19.50
CA ILE A 399 8.30 -11.63 18.59
C ILE A 399 8.11 -13.04 19.13
N GLU A 400 8.31 -13.26 20.44
CA GLU A 400 8.06 -14.54 21.11
C GLU A 400 6.58 -14.94 21.00
N MET A 401 5.68 -13.96 20.98
CA MET A 401 4.25 -14.11 20.71
C MET A 401 3.89 -14.08 19.21
N GLN A 402 4.87 -14.23 18.32
CA GLN A 402 4.71 -14.27 16.86
C GLN A 402 4.16 -12.98 16.22
N GLY A 403 4.22 -11.86 16.92
CA GLY A 403 3.91 -10.53 16.40
C GLY A 403 5.04 -9.93 15.58
N VAL A 404 4.71 -8.87 14.83
CA VAL A 404 5.69 -8.08 14.07
C VAL A 404 5.61 -6.62 14.46
N ILE A 405 6.79 -6.00 14.62
CA ILE A 405 6.92 -4.61 15.06
C ILE A 405 7.54 -3.75 13.94
N ALA A 406 7.03 -2.55 13.73
CA ALA A 406 7.75 -1.49 13.03
C ALA A 406 8.05 -0.32 13.95
N LEU A 407 9.19 0.31 13.75
CA LEU A 407 9.65 1.46 14.51
C LEU A 407 9.96 2.62 13.56
N ASP A 408 9.28 3.75 13.73
CA ASP A 408 9.59 4.96 12.99
C ASP A 408 10.89 5.59 13.48
N VAL A 409 11.75 5.86 12.52
CA VAL A 409 13.11 6.35 12.69
C VAL A 409 13.25 7.59 11.83
N HIS A 410 13.77 8.65 12.42
CA HIS A 410 14.10 9.85 11.68
C HIS A 410 15.15 9.55 10.61
N VAL A 411 14.83 9.91 9.36
CA VAL A 411 15.77 9.99 8.25
C VAL A 411 15.77 11.42 7.76
N ASN A 412 16.95 12.01 7.61
CA ASN A 412 17.05 13.35 7.05
C ASN A 412 16.90 13.33 5.52
N ARG A 413 16.84 14.52 4.92
CA ARG A 413 16.68 14.68 3.46
C ARG A 413 17.81 14.07 2.61
N PHE A 414 18.95 13.74 3.21
CA PHE A 414 20.11 13.15 2.54
C PHE A 414 20.18 11.62 2.68
N GLY A 415 19.23 11.01 3.40
CA GLY A 415 19.20 9.56 3.62
C GLY A 415 19.98 9.09 4.84
N HIS A 416 20.35 9.98 5.76
CA HIS A 416 20.99 9.58 7.01
C HIS A 416 19.95 9.35 8.11
N LEU A 417 20.01 8.19 8.74
CA LEU A 417 19.25 7.88 9.94
C LEU A 417 19.84 8.59 11.16
N ASP A 418 18.97 8.99 12.10
CA ASP A 418 19.36 9.57 13.38
C ASP A 418 20.32 8.65 14.16
N GLY A 419 21.39 9.24 14.72
CA GLY A 419 22.46 8.50 15.38
C GLY A 419 22.02 7.75 16.64
N GLU A 420 21.28 8.42 17.53
CA GLU A 420 20.82 7.84 18.80
C GLU A 420 19.80 6.73 18.55
N GLN A 421 18.91 6.94 17.57
CA GLN A 421 17.94 5.93 17.17
C GLN A 421 18.62 4.72 16.51
N ARG A 422 19.69 4.91 15.72
CA ARG A 422 20.47 3.79 15.18
C ARG A 422 21.11 2.94 16.27
N GLU A 423 21.67 3.56 17.32
CA GLU A 423 22.21 2.81 18.47
C GLU A 423 21.12 1.96 19.14
N LYS A 424 19.89 2.50 19.23
CA LYS A 424 18.72 1.77 19.73
C LYS A 424 18.40 0.53 18.90
N LEU A 425 18.39 0.68 17.57
CA LEU A 425 18.13 -0.42 16.64
C LEU A 425 19.21 -1.50 16.73
N GLN A 426 20.48 -1.11 16.92
CA GLN A 426 21.57 -2.05 17.16
C GLN A 426 21.37 -2.84 18.47
N ALA A 427 20.89 -2.20 19.54
CA ALA A 427 20.56 -2.88 20.79
C ALA A 427 19.42 -3.90 20.60
N ILE A 428 18.36 -3.53 19.86
CA ILE A 428 17.25 -4.44 19.50
C ILE A 428 17.78 -5.64 18.72
N LYS A 429 18.58 -5.40 17.68
CA LYS A 429 19.21 -6.45 16.86
C LYS A 429 20.03 -7.43 17.70
N GLN A 430 20.80 -6.92 18.66
CA GLN A 430 21.60 -7.76 19.58
C GLN A 430 20.70 -8.58 20.51
N ALA A 431 19.69 -7.96 21.10
CA ALA A 431 18.76 -8.61 22.03
C ALA A 431 17.99 -9.76 21.36
N ILE A 432 17.48 -9.54 20.13
CA ILE A 432 16.77 -10.57 19.35
C ILE A 432 17.71 -11.72 18.94
N ARG A 433 18.98 -11.44 18.62
CA ARG A 433 19.97 -12.47 18.28
C ARG A 433 20.37 -13.33 19.49
N GLN A 434 20.54 -12.74 20.66
CA GLN A 434 20.92 -13.47 21.89
C GLN A 434 19.81 -14.43 22.35
N GLY A 435 18.54 -14.06 22.19
CA GLY A 435 17.41 -14.96 22.45
C GLY A 435 17.45 -16.25 21.61
N ARG A 436 18.09 -16.24 20.43
CA ARG A 436 18.26 -17.43 19.57
C ARG A 436 19.32 -18.42 20.06
N VAL A 437 20.21 -18.01 20.97
CA VAL A 437 21.28 -18.87 21.50
C VAL A 437 20.84 -19.60 22.77
N GLN A 438 19.78 -19.09 23.42
CA GLN A 438 19.26 -19.62 24.68
C GLN A 438 18.00 -20.49 24.53
N ALA A 439 17.32 -20.40 23.38
CA ALA A 439 16.24 -21.30 22.94
C ALA A 439 16.81 -22.41 22.06
#